data_AF-A0A1I7SE78-F1
#
_entry.id   AF-A0A1I7SE78-F1
#
_cell.length_a   1.000
_cell.length_b   1.000
_cell.length_c   1.000
_cell.angle_alpha   90.00
_cell.angle_beta   90.00
_cell.angle_gamma   90.00
#
_symmetry.space_group_name_H-M   'P 1'
#
loop_
_entity.id
_entity.type
_entity.pdbx_description
1 polymer ?
#
loop_
_entity_poly.entity_id
_entity_poly.type
_entity_poly.pdbx_seq_one_letter_code
_entity_poly.pdbx_strand_id
1 'polypeptide(L)'
;MTLMESEAPIFAEIRRIADEQLSHALASVDEASGNWELFVKDGEMRMYKMENEVDGVVSDPLKAIHFVDGVSAREFIEHFYDPDLKKEWDDTLVACKLVDRLNEETVVLHQLHKRVWPAAQRESLFWSHFREVHEKREEGHKDAFFVCNHDCERDDVPLTDSSCVRVGLTIAMLCQTQVNGDPENPSRPNVRCKIIYVAQVHPGGWVPASALRQVYKREYPKFLRQFSAYVLKKVKDKPLKL
;
A
#
# COMPACT_ATOMS: atom_id res chain seq x y z
N MET A 1 13.46 -19.82 28.38
CA MET A 1 13.52 -19.22 27.05
C MET A 1 12.10 -18.76 26.74
N THR A 2 11.84 -17.49 27.02
CA THR A 2 10.52 -16.87 26.86
C THR A 2 10.27 -16.63 25.37
N LEU A 3 9.03 -16.84 24.90
CA LEU A 3 8.60 -16.67 23.50
C LEU A 3 9.07 -15.36 22.83
N MET A 4 9.37 -14.31 23.61
CA MET A 4 9.90 -13.03 23.12
C MET A 4 11.31 -13.08 22.52
N GLU A 5 12.15 -14.06 22.88
CA GLU A 5 13.54 -14.12 22.35
C GLU A 5 13.61 -14.65 20.91
N SER A 6 12.63 -15.44 20.47
CA SER A 6 12.59 -16.01 19.12
C SER A 6 12.03 -15.07 18.05
N GLU A 7 11.33 -13.99 18.44
CA GLU A 7 10.68 -13.06 17.51
C GLU A 7 11.50 -11.80 17.21
N ALA A 8 12.58 -11.55 17.96
CA ALA A 8 13.42 -10.36 17.77
C ALA A 8 13.99 -10.18 16.33
N PRO A 9 14.40 -11.25 15.62
CA PRO A 9 14.93 -11.12 14.25
C PRO A 9 13.89 -10.65 13.23
N ILE A 10 12.66 -11.20 13.26
CA ILE A 10 11.62 -10.83 12.29
C ILE A 10 11.16 -9.38 12.49
N PHE A 11 11.01 -8.92 13.73
CA PHE A 11 10.66 -7.53 14.01
C PHE A 11 11.79 -6.54 13.71
N ALA A 12 13.06 -6.97 13.77
CA ALA A 12 14.17 -6.15 13.29
C ALA A 12 14.09 -5.94 11.78
N GLU A 13 13.79 -7.00 11.03
CA GLU A 13 13.67 -6.95 9.57
C GLU A 13 12.45 -6.15 9.12
N ILE A 14 11.28 -6.36 9.74
CA ILE A 14 10.07 -5.57 9.48
C ILE A 14 10.35 -4.07 9.67
N ARG A 15 11.01 -3.70 10.78
CA ARG A 15 11.36 -2.30 11.05
C ARG A 15 12.30 -1.74 10.00
N ARG A 16 13.35 -2.48 9.64
CA ARG A 16 14.31 -2.08 8.61
C ARG A 16 13.61 -1.81 7.28
N ILE A 17 12.81 -2.75 6.79
CA ILE A 17 12.08 -2.61 5.52
C ILE A 17 11.05 -1.46 5.62
N ALA A 18 10.33 -1.35 6.72
CA ALA A 18 9.38 -0.25 6.92
C ALA A 18 10.05 1.13 6.91
N ASP A 19 11.22 1.28 7.56
CA ASP A 19 11.99 2.53 7.57
C ASP A 19 12.54 2.87 6.17
N GLU A 20 12.98 1.88 5.40
CA GLU A 20 13.40 2.05 4.01
C GLU A 20 12.23 2.51 3.13
N GLN A 21 11.07 1.84 3.23
CA GLN A 21 9.88 2.23 2.46
C GLN A 21 9.33 3.59 2.88
N LEU A 22 9.39 3.95 4.16
CA LEU A 22 9.03 5.29 4.62
C LEU A 22 9.96 6.34 4.03
N SER A 23 11.27 6.06 3.97
CA SER A 23 12.25 6.96 3.33
C SER A 23 11.96 7.14 1.83
N HIS A 24 11.61 6.07 1.11
CA HIS A 24 11.18 6.15 -0.29
C HIS A 24 9.87 6.92 -0.48
N ALA A 25 8.91 6.76 0.43
CA ALA A 25 7.65 7.51 0.42
C ALA A 25 7.90 9.02 0.65
N LEU A 26 8.82 9.39 1.53
CA LEU A 26 9.14 10.79 1.82
C LEU A 26 10.05 11.46 0.77
N ALA A 27 10.88 10.70 0.06
CA ALA A 27 11.77 11.23 -0.96
C ALA A 27 11.00 11.97 -2.07
N SER A 28 11.50 13.11 -2.56
CA SER A 28 10.87 13.79 -3.68
C SER A 28 10.94 12.96 -4.96
N VAL A 29 9.96 13.16 -5.86
CA VAL A 29 10.08 12.69 -7.24
C VAL A 29 10.89 13.73 -7.99
N ASP A 30 12.14 13.39 -8.32
CA ASP A 30 12.98 14.24 -9.14
C ASP A 30 12.73 13.94 -10.64
N GLU A 31 11.76 14.63 -11.22
CA GLU A 31 11.47 14.54 -12.66
C GLU A 31 12.64 15.06 -13.52
N ALA A 32 13.50 15.94 -12.98
CA ALA A 32 14.63 16.53 -13.71
C ALA A 32 15.82 15.58 -13.82
N SER A 33 15.98 14.66 -12.86
CA SER A 33 16.97 13.57 -12.94
C SER A 33 16.71 12.55 -14.06
N GLY A 34 15.49 12.54 -14.62
CA GLY A 34 15.08 11.61 -15.67
C GLY A 34 14.76 10.19 -15.20
N ASN A 35 14.91 9.89 -13.90
CA ASN A 35 14.68 8.55 -13.37
C ASN A 35 13.19 8.21 -13.18
N TRP A 36 12.35 9.22 -12.91
CA TRP A 36 10.91 9.05 -12.73
C TRP A 36 10.12 9.57 -13.93
N GLU A 37 9.24 8.72 -14.48
CA GLU A 37 8.32 9.05 -15.56
C GLU A 37 6.90 9.23 -15.00
N LEU A 38 6.32 10.43 -15.16
CA LEU A 38 4.89 10.67 -14.93
C LEU A 38 4.07 9.95 -16.01
N PHE A 39 3.31 8.92 -15.62
CA PHE A 39 2.52 8.12 -16.57
C PHE A 39 1.00 8.27 -16.40
N VAL A 40 0.54 8.82 -15.26
CA VAL A 40 -0.86 9.16 -15.00
C VAL A 40 -0.97 10.51 -14.29
N LYS A 41 -1.86 11.35 -14.80
CA LYS A 41 -2.33 12.59 -14.16
C LYS A 41 -3.85 12.63 -14.24
N ASP A 42 -4.51 12.63 -13.09
CA ASP A 42 -5.97 12.56 -12.97
C ASP A 42 -6.42 13.43 -11.78
N GLY A 43 -6.95 14.62 -12.07
CA GLY A 43 -7.18 15.65 -11.06
C GLY A 43 -5.88 15.98 -10.30
N GLU A 44 -5.92 15.84 -8.97
CA GLU A 44 -4.76 16.02 -8.10
C GLU A 44 -3.88 14.76 -7.96
N MET A 45 -4.33 13.61 -8.47
CA MET A 45 -3.56 12.37 -8.49
C MET A 45 -2.45 12.43 -9.54
N ARG A 46 -1.23 12.13 -9.13
CA ARG A 46 -0.05 12.00 -9.97
C ARG A 46 0.58 10.64 -9.71
N MET A 47 0.92 9.89 -10.77
CA MET A 47 1.63 8.61 -10.63
C MET A 47 2.87 8.57 -11.51
N TYR A 48 3.94 8.13 -10.89
CA TYR A 48 5.28 8.07 -11.42
C TYR A 48 5.78 6.63 -11.40
N LYS A 49 6.58 6.27 -12.40
CA LYS A 49 7.27 4.97 -12.44
C LYS A 49 8.75 5.17 -12.76
N MET A 50 9.59 4.25 -12.30
CA MET A 50 10.95 4.09 -12.79
C MET A 50 11.04 2.75 -13.52
N GLU A 51 11.65 2.73 -14.70
CA GLU A 51 11.84 1.45 -15.39
C GLU A 51 12.89 0.63 -14.65
N ASN A 52 12.53 -0.61 -14.30
CA ASN A 52 13.42 -1.53 -13.61
C ASN A 52 13.09 -2.98 -13.96
N GLU A 53 14.12 -3.80 -14.01
CA GLU A 53 14.00 -5.23 -14.25
C GLU A 53 14.81 -5.99 -13.19
N VAL A 54 14.20 -7.00 -12.60
CA VAL A 54 14.84 -7.91 -11.65
C VAL A 54 14.77 -9.30 -12.27
N ASP A 55 15.92 -9.94 -12.47
CA ASP A 55 16.04 -11.25 -13.11
C ASP A 55 15.33 -11.36 -14.48
N GLY A 56 15.37 -10.27 -15.26
CA GLY A 56 14.73 -10.19 -16.58
C GLY A 56 13.19 -10.06 -16.54
N VAL A 57 12.63 -9.79 -15.37
CA VAL A 57 11.20 -9.54 -15.16
C VAL A 57 10.99 -8.09 -14.73
N VAL A 58 10.04 -7.42 -15.37
CA VAL A 58 9.67 -6.04 -15.03
C VAL A 58 9.21 -5.95 -13.58
N SER A 59 9.89 -5.07 -12.84
CA SER A 59 9.63 -4.77 -11.43
C SER A 59 9.78 -3.26 -11.19
N ASP A 60 9.12 -2.48 -12.06
CA ASP A 60 9.12 -1.02 -12.07
C ASP A 60 8.64 -0.47 -10.72
N PRO A 61 9.46 0.26 -9.94
CA PRO A 61 9.00 0.99 -8.77
C PRO A 61 7.99 2.06 -9.18
N LEU A 62 6.87 2.10 -8.47
CA LEU A 62 5.80 3.07 -8.65
C LEU A 62 5.68 3.97 -7.43
N LYS A 63 5.40 5.25 -7.69
CA LYS A 63 5.02 6.22 -6.66
C LYS A 63 3.81 7.02 -7.11
N ALA A 64 2.79 7.10 -6.27
CA ALA A 64 1.62 7.92 -6.48
C ALA A 64 1.47 8.94 -5.36
N ILE A 65 1.08 10.16 -5.72
CA ILE A 65 0.73 11.23 -4.80
C ILE A 65 -0.71 11.61 -5.11
N HIS A 66 -1.57 11.58 -4.09
CA HIS A 66 -3.00 11.88 -4.22
C HIS A 66 -3.49 12.67 -3.01
N PHE A 67 -4.58 13.41 -3.18
CA PHE A 67 -5.22 14.20 -2.15
C PHE A 67 -6.71 13.89 -2.14
N VAL A 68 -7.27 13.68 -0.95
CA VAL A 68 -8.68 13.33 -0.77
C VAL A 68 -9.28 14.22 0.31
N ASP A 69 -10.23 15.07 -0.08
CA ASP A 69 -10.96 15.95 0.84
C ASP A 69 -12.00 15.18 1.66
N GLY A 70 -12.27 15.61 2.90
CA GLY A 70 -13.36 15.04 3.71
C GLY A 70 -12.97 13.87 4.61
N VAL A 71 -11.71 13.44 4.56
CA VAL A 71 -11.18 12.28 5.28
C VAL A 71 -9.82 12.62 5.90
N SER A 72 -9.55 12.08 7.09
CA SER A 72 -8.24 12.18 7.72
C SER A 72 -7.30 11.05 7.26
N ALA A 73 -6.01 11.22 7.53
CA ALA A 73 -5.03 10.16 7.35
C ALA A 73 -5.33 8.92 8.19
N ARG A 74 -5.76 9.10 9.46
CA ARG A 74 -6.13 7.99 10.34
C ARG A 74 -7.26 7.16 9.77
N GLU A 75 -8.32 7.82 9.31
CA GLU A 75 -9.45 7.15 8.70
C GLU A 75 -9.03 6.40 7.44
N PHE A 76 -8.23 7.03 6.56
CA PHE A 76 -7.82 6.45 5.30
C PHE A 76 -6.94 5.21 5.47
N ILE A 77 -5.90 5.33 6.30
CA ILE A 77 -4.91 4.27 6.49
C ILE A 77 -5.49 3.05 7.21
N GLU A 78 -6.43 3.24 8.14
CA GLU A 78 -7.05 2.13 8.86
C GLU A 78 -7.87 1.24 7.92
N HIS A 79 -8.60 1.83 6.97
CA HIS A 79 -9.31 1.06 5.95
C HIS A 79 -8.35 0.34 4.99
N PHE A 80 -7.13 0.85 4.82
CA PHE A 80 -6.09 0.20 4.03
C PHE A 80 -5.45 -0.96 4.80
N TYR A 81 -5.24 -0.82 6.11
CA TYR A 81 -4.64 -1.85 6.96
C TYR A 81 -5.60 -3.01 7.26
N ASP A 82 -6.87 -2.71 7.53
CA ASP A 82 -7.85 -3.66 8.05
C ASP A 82 -8.09 -4.85 7.09
N PRO A 83 -7.73 -6.09 7.50
CA PRO A 83 -7.94 -7.30 6.69
C PRO A 83 -9.40 -7.57 6.33
N ASP A 84 -10.33 -7.25 7.23
CA ASP A 84 -11.76 -7.58 7.06
C ASP A 84 -12.41 -6.69 5.99
N LEU A 85 -11.82 -5.52 5.72
CA LEU A 85 -12.31 -4.55 4.74
C LEU A 85 -11.74 -4.76 3.34
N LYS A 86 -10.64 -5.52 3.18
CA LYS A 86 -9.91 -5.66 1.90
C LYS A 86 -10.83 -6.04 0.74
N LYS A 87 -11.68 -7.05 0.94
CA LYS A 87 -12.59 -7.55 -0.10
C LYS A 87 -13.75 -6.61 -0.43
N GLU A 88 -14.02 -5.61 0.40
CA GLU A 88 -15.09 -4.66 0.13
C GLU A 88 -14.71 -3.66 -0.97
N TRP A 89 -13.42 -3.34 -1.09
CA TRP A 89 -12.92 -2.32 -2.02
C TRP A 89 -11.99 -2.87 -3.11
N ASP A 90 -11.31 -3.98 -2.85
CA ASP A 90 -10.39 -4.58 -3.81
C ASP A 90 -11.11 -5.57 -4.72
N ASP A 91 -11.49 -5.11 -5.90
CA ASP A 91 -12.16 -5.95 -6.89
C ASP A 91 -11.22 -6.95 -7.58
N THR A 92 -9.93 -6.94 -7.27
CA THR A 92 -8.96 -7.93 -7.77
C THR A 92 -8.92 -9.18 -6.90
N LEU A 93 -9.46 -9.15 -5.68
CA LEU A 93 -9.41 -10.27 -4.75
C LEU A 93 -10.54 -11.29 -4.96
N VAL A 94 -10.17 -12.56 -4.89
CA VAL A 94 -11.08 -13.71 -4.72
C VAL A 94 -11.22 -14.02 -3.22
N ALA A 95 -10.11 -14.05 -2.50
CA ALA A 95 -10.06 -14.31 -1.07
C ALA A 95 -8.97 -13.46 -0.39
N CYS A 96 -9.20 -13.11 0.88
CA CYS A 96 -8.20 -12.54 1.78
C CYS A 96 -8.38 -13.25 3.12
N LYS A 97 -7.28 -13.76 3.68
CA LYS A 97 -7.25 -14.50 4.93
C LYS A 97 -6.22 -13.86 5.86
N LEU A 98 -6.62 -13.57 7.08
CA LEU A 98 -5.70 -13.33 8.18
C LEU A 98 -5.05 -14.65 8.56
N VAL A 99 -3.76 -14.79 8.26
CA VAL A 99 -2.96 -15.99 8.58
C VAL A 99 -2.49 -15.93 10.02
N ASP A 100 -1.98 -14.78 10.43
CA ASP A 100 -1.34 -14.61 11.73
C ASP A 100 -1.44 -13.16 12.21
N ARG A 101 -1.39 -12.96 13.52
CA ARG A 101 -1.26 -11.66 14.17
C ARG A 101 -0.01 -11.68 15.02
N LEU A 102 1.09 -11.18 14.47
CA LEU A 102 2.38 -11.17 15.14
C LEU A 102 2.37 -10.22 16.34
N ASN A 103 1.71 -9.07 16.20
CA ASN A 103 1.40 -8.15 17.29
C ASN A 103 0.20 -7.25 16.92
N GLU A 104 -0.06 -6.21 17.72
CA GLU A 104 -1.18 -5.27 17.46
C GLU A 104 -1.04 -4.53 16.12
N GLU A 105 0.21 -4.23 15.73
CA GLU A 105 0.58 -3.44 14.57
C GLU A 105 0.89 -4.27 13.32
N THR A 106 1.05 -5.59 13.47
CA THR A 106 1.58 -6.45 12.42
C THR A 106 0.77 -7.72 12.26
N VAL A 107 0.25 -7.92 11.07
CA VAL A 107 -0.49 -9.11 10.66
C VAL A 107 0.14 -9.77 9.46
N VAL A 108 -0.08 -11.07 9.28
CA VAL A 108 0.26 -11.80 8.07
C VAL A 108 -1.01 -12.10 7.29
N LEU A 109 -1.04 -11.73 6.02
CA LEU A 109 -2.18 -11.89 5.14
C LEU A 109 -1.83 -12.79 3.96
N HIS A 110 -2.78 -13.66 3.63
CA HIS A 110 -2.78 -14.43 2.39
C HIS A 110 -3.93 -13.95 1.51
N GLN A 111 -3.65 -13.68 0.24
CA GLN A 111 -4.62 -13.20 -0.72
C GLN A 111 -4.58 -14.04 -2.00
N LEU A 112 -5.75 -14.42 -2.50
CA LEU A 112 -5.94 -15.03 -3.80
C LEU A 112 -6.51 -14.00 -4.75
N HIS A 113 -5.82 -13.74 -5.86
CA HIS A 113 -6.18 -12.73 -6.86
C HIS A 113 -6.99 -13.36 -8.00
N LYS A 114 -7.84 -12.57 -8.65
CA LYS A 114 -8.54 -12.96 -9.87
C LYS A 114 -7.51 -13.25 -10.96
N ARG A 115 -7.78 -14.30 -11.75
CA ARG A 115 -6.88 -14.69 -12.83
C ARG A 115 -6.89 -13.68 -13.97
N VAL A 116 -5.71 -13.22 -14.38
CA VAL A 116 -5.51 -12.43 -15.61
C VAL A 116 -5.03 -13.38 -16.71
N TRP A 117 -5.95 -13.76 -17.60
CA TRP A 117 -5.65 -14.63 -18.74
C TRP A 117 -4.68 -13.94 -19.72
N PRO A 118 -3.70 -14.64 -20.31
CA PRO A 118 -3.47 -16.10 -20.30
C PRO A 118 -2.67 -16.65 -19.12
N ALA A 119 -2.16 -15.77 -18.25
CA ALA A 119 -1.20 -16.18 -17.24
C ALA A 119 -1.84 -16.93 -16.06
N ALA A 120 -0.99 -17.55 -15.24
CA ALA A 120 -1.41 -18.31 -14.05
C ALA A 120 -2.18 -17.46 -13.05
N GLN A 121 -2.94 -18.07 -12.15
CA GLN A 121 -3.57 -17.32 -11.07
C GLN A 121 -2.50 -16.93 -10.03
N ARG A 122 -2.65 -15.76 -9.42
CA ARG A 122 -1.66 -15.22 -8.48
C ARG A 122 -2.18 -15.24 -7.06
N GLU A 123 -1.27 -15.47 -6.14
CA GLU A 123 -1.48 -15.36 -4.70
C GLU A 123 -0.39 -14.47 -4.11
N SER A 124 -0.72 -13.69 -3.08
CA SER A 124 0.27 -12.99 -2.26
C SER A 124 0.22 -13.52 -0.83
N LEU A 125 1.41 -13.61 -0.22
CA LEU A 125 1.60 -13.87 1.19
C LEU A 125 2.55 -12.79 1.71
N PHE A 126 2.09 -11.98 2.65
CA PHE A 126 2.85 -10.81 3.10
C PHE A 126 2.51 -10.47 4.54
N TRP A 127 3.47 -9.88 5.25
CA TRP A 127 3.14 -9.15 6.47
C TRP A 127 2.68 -7.74 6.12
N SER A 128 1.75 -7.20 6.91
CA SER A 128 1.29 -5.82 6.87
C SER A 128 1.57 -5.19 8.23
N HIS A 129 2.35 -4.11 8.25
CA HIS A 129 2.83 -3.44 9.45
C HIS A 129 2.35 -1.99 9.47
N PHE A 130 1.53 -1.64 10.46
CA PHE A 130 1.01 -0.31 10.71
C PHE A 130 1.91 0.45 11.69
N ARG A 131 2.13 1.75 11.43
CA ARG A 131 2.87 2.65 12.31
C ARG A 131 2.27 4.04 12.33
N GLU A 132 2.31 4.65 13.51
CA GLU A 132 2.18 6.10 13.66
C GLU A 132 3.54 6.74 13.45
N VAL A 133 3.63 7.74 12.56
CA VAL A 133 4.90 8.37 12.15
C VAL A 133 4.77 9.89 12.17
N HIS A 134 4.08 10.42 13.18
CA HIS A 134 3.78 11.84 13.33
C HIS A 134 5.02 12.74 13.27
N GLU A 135 6.17 12.25 13.72
CA GLU A 135 7.46 12.93 13.68
C GLU A 135 8.05 13.07 12.27
N LYS A 136 7.54 12.31 11.29
CA LYS A 136 7.96 12.34 9.88
C LYS A 136 6.98 13.08 8.97
N ARG A 137 5.90 13.64 9.52
CA ARG A 137 4.92 14.40 8.76
C ARG A 137 5.58 15.65 8.14
N GLU A 138 5.08 16.05 6.99
CA GLU A 138 5.45 17.31 6.36
C GLU A 138 4.96 18.49 7.19
N GLU A 139 5.70 19.60 7.13
CA GLU A 139 5.29 20.84 7.77
C GLU A 139 3.87 21.25 7.32
N GLY A 140 3.07 21.73 8.27
CA GLY A 140 1.67 22.08 8.03
C GLY A 140 0.67 20.92 8.09
N HIS A 141 1.13 19.67 8.24
CA HIS A 141 0.25 18.53 8.48
C HIS A 141 0.06 18.27 9.98
N LYS A 142 -1.11 17.78 10.37
CA LYS A 142 -1.49 17.51 11.77
C LYS A 142 -0.90 16.20 12.28
N ASP A 143 -0.97 15.17 11.47
CA ASP A 143 -0.60 13.79 11.80
C ASP A 143 -0.05 13.05 10.57
N ALA A 144 0.57 11.88 10.80
CA ALA A 144 1.02 11.00 9.74
C ALA A 144 0.97 9.54 10.20
N PHE A 145 0.48 8.68 9.31
CA PHE A 145 0.35 7.24 9.54
C PHE A 145 0.86 6.46 8.34
N PHE A 146 1.39 5.28 8.60
CA PHE A 146 2.10 4.49 7.60
C PHE A 146 1.72 3.02 7.70
N VAL A 147 1.52 2.40 6.53
CA VAL A 147 1.39 0.94 6.43
C VAL A 147 2.42 0.46 5.42
N CYS A 148 3.23 -0.52 5.82
CA CYS A 148 4.15 -1.24 4.94
C CYS A 148 3.70 -2.69 4.81
N ASN A 149 3.64 -3.17 3.57
CA ASN A 149 3.35 -4.54 3.22
C ASN A 149 4.56 -5.11 2.49
N HIS A 150 5.05 -6.27 2.90
CA HIS A 150 6.15 -6.94 2.22
C HIS A 150 5.92 -8.43 2.20
N ASP A 151 6.20 -9.05 1.05
CA ASP A 151 6.05 -10.49 0.92
C ASP A 151 6.91 -11.26 1.92
N CYS A 152 6.44 -12.45 2.27
CA CYS A 152 7.16 -13.35 3.13
C CYS A 152 6.93 -14.80 2.73
N GLU A 153 7.85 -15.66 3.16
CA GLU A 153 7.78 -17.09 2.96
C GLU A 153 7.37 -17.78 4.26
N ARG A 154 6.46 -18.74 4.15
CA ARG A 154 6.00 -19.58 5.27
C ARG A 154 5.68 -20.98 4.77
N ASP A 155 6.39 -21.97 5.30
CA ASP A 155 6.19 -23.38 4.95
C ASP A 155 4.80 -23.89 5.34
N ASP A 156 4.21 -23.32 6.41
CA ASP A 156 2.86 -23.64 6.88
C ASP A 156 1.74 -23.03 6.03
N VAL A 157 2.07 -22.18 5.05
CA VAL A 157 1.11 -21.54 4.14
C VAL A 157 1.51 -21.82 2.69
N PRO A 158 1.27 -23.05 2.18
CA PRO A 158 1.57 -23.38 0.78
C PRO A 158 0.67 -22.60 -0.19
N LEU A 159 0.88 -22.80 -1.49
CA LEU A 159 -0.02 -22.29 -2.53
C LEU A 159 -1.42 -22.91 -2.35
N THR A 160 -2.47 -22.14 -2.65
CA THR A 160 -3.86 -22.64 -2.59
C THR A 160 -4.08 -23.74 -3.63
N ASP A 161 -3.48 -23.57 -4.81
CA ASP A 161 -3.45 -24.57 -5.87
C ASP A 161 -2.04 -24.64 -6.49
N SER A 162 -1.59 -25.84 -6.85
CA SER A 162 -0.27 -26.07 -7.46
C SER A 162 -0.02 -25.29 -8.78
N SER A 163 -1.08 -24.83 -9.44
CA SER A 163 -1.01 -24.00 -10.64
C SER A 163 -0.94 -22.49 -10.37
N CYS A 164 -1.05 -22.07 -9.10
CA CYS A 164 -0.91 -20.68 -8.71
C CYS A 164 0.57 -20.26 -8.60
N VAL A 165 0.80 -18.96 -8.62
CA VAL A 165 2.14 -18.35 -8.51
C VAL A 165 2.13 -17.34 -7.37
N ARG A 166 3.15 -17.38 -6.50
CA ARG A 166 3.34 -16.39 -5.44
C ARG A 166 3.94 -15.11 -6.04
N VAL A 167 3.29 -13.97 -5.84
CA VAL A 167 3.88 -12.67 -6.20
C VAL A 167 4.79 -12.18 -5.09
N GLY A 168 5.89 -11.54 -5.48
CA GLY A 168 6.69 -10.72 -4.57
C GLY A 168 6.12 -9.31 -4.55
N LEU A 169 6.08 -8.67 -3.38
CA LEU A 169 5.55 -7.32 -3.24
C LEU A 169 6.26 -6.57 -2.13
N THR A 170 6.54 -5.30 -2.39
CA THR A 170 6.82 -4.30 -1.36
C THR A 170 5.95 -3.09 -1.66
N ILE A 171 4.99 -2.83 -0.78
CA ILE A 171 3.98 -1.79 -0.96
C ILE A 171 3.91 -0.99 0.31
N ALA A 172 3.91 0.33 0.21
CA ALA A 172 3.67 1.17 1.38
C ALA A 172 2.76 2.34 1.08
N MET A 173 2.00 2.75 2.09
CA MET A 173 1.12 3.91 2.04
C MET A 173 1.42 4.81 3.24
N LEU A 174 1.79 6.05 2.95
CA LEU A 174 1.90 7.13 3.93
C LEU A 174 0.72 8.07 3.75
N CYS A 175 -0.02 8.30 4.82
CA CYS A 175 -1.13 9.25 4.85
C CYS A 175 -0.82 10.37 5.83
N GLN A 176 -1.13 11.61 5.46
CA GLN A 176 -0.94 12.79 6.32
C GLN A 176 -2.18 13.69 6.28
N THR A 177 -2.69 14.11 7.44
CA THR A 177 -3.86 15.00 7.49
C THR A 177 -3.41 16.45 7.37
N GLN A 178 -3.91 17.13 6.34
CA GLN A 178 -3.86 18.58 6.20
C GLN A 178 -5.17 19.18 6.71
N VAL A 179 -5.08 20.21 7.55
CA VAL A 179 -6.25 20.99 8.00
C VAL A 179 -6.20 22.36 7.36
N ASN A 180 -7.25 22.71 6.61
CA ASN A 180 -7.42 24.00 5.99
C ASN A 180 -8.12 24.95 6.97
N GLY A 181 -7.45 26.02 7.39
CA GLY A 181 -8.00 26.97 8.38
C GLY A 181 -7.49 26.68 9.78
N ASP A 182 -8.39 26.50 10.76
CA ASP A 182 -8.04 26.32 12.18
C ASP A 182 -7.63 24.86 12.49
N PRO A 183 -6.35 24.59 12.80
CA PRO A 183 -5.85 23.24 13.10
C PRO A 183 -6.38 22.66 14.43
N GLU A 184 -6.88 23.52 15.33
CA GLU A 184 -7.40 23.11 16.65
C GLU A 184 -8.84 22.62 16.57
N ASN A 185 -9.61 23.07 15.57
CA ASN A 185 -11.01 22.69 15.37
C ASN A 185 -11.26 22.07 13.98
N PRO A 186 -10.64 20.90 13.68
CA PRO A 186 -10.83 20.20 12.42
C PRO A 186 -12.25 19.63 12.31
N SER A 187 -12.78 19.67 11.10
CA SER A 187 -14.09 19.15 10.70
C SER A 187 -13.99 18.56 9.28
N ARG A 188 -14.87 17.63 8.91
CA ARG A 188 -14.79 16.97 7.59
C ARG A 188 -14.60 17.94 6.41
N PRO A 189 -15.35 19.06 6.30
CA PRO A 189 -15.17 19.98 5.18
C PRO A 189 -13.81 20.68 5.12
N ASN A 190 -13.05 20.71 6.22
CA ASN A 190 -11.79 21.42 6.33
C ASN A 190 -10.57 20.50 6.43
N VAL A 191 -10.75 19.18 6.39
CA VAL A 191 -9.65 18.20 6.38
C VAL A 191 -9.44 17.59 5.00
N ARG A 192 -8.18 17.36 4.67
CA ARG A 192 -7.73 16.71 3.45
C ARG A 192 -6.64 15.71 3.80
N CYS A 193 -6.74 14.49 3.31
CA CYS A 193 -5.70 13.48 3.44
C CYS A 193 -4.76 13.55 2.22
N LYS A 194 -3.47 13.82 2.47
CA LYS A 194 -2.41 13.58 1.49
C LYS A 194 -2.01 12.11 1.56
N ILE A 195 -2.02 11.43 0.43
CA ILE A 195 -1.67 10.01 0.30
C ILE A 195 -0.43 9.92 -0.58
N ILE A 196 0.57 9.20 -0.08
CA ILE A 196 1.74 8.80 -0.84
C ILE A 196 1.76 7.28 -0.85
N TYR A 197 1.55 6.69 -2.03
CA TYR A 197 1.54 5.25 -2.23
C TYR A 197 2.75 4.84 -3.05
N VAL A 198 3.56 3.93 -2.53
CA VAL A 198 4.71 3.35 -3.25
C VAL A 198 4.49 1.85 -3.40
N ALA A 199 4.85 1.31 -4.56
CA ALA A 199 4.67 -0.10 -4.84
C ALA A 199 5.76 -0.62 -5.77
N GLN A 200 6.27 -1.79 -5.44
CA GLN A 200 7.11 -2.60 -6.30
C GLN A 200 6.56 -4.04 -6.23
N VAL A 201 6.17 -4.58 -7.38
CA VAL A 201 5.51 -5.90 -7.45
C VAL A 201 6.22 -6.75 -8.48
N HIS A 202 6.71 -7.89 -8.03
CA HIS A 202 7.28 -8.93 -8.85
C HIS A 202 6.19 -9.99 -9.15
N PRO A 203 5.89 -10.31 -10.41
CA PRO A 203 4.76 -11.19 -10.76
C PRO A 203 4.99 -12.68 -10.42
N GLY A 204 6.15 -13.03 -9.86
CA GLY A 204 6.49 -14.38 -9.39
C GLY A 204 6.88 -15.37 -10.49
N GLY A 205 6.91 -14.92 -11.74
CA GLY A 205 7.21 -15.74 -12.90
C GLY A 205 7.09 -14.93 -14.19
N TRP A 206 7.31 -15.58 -15.32
CA TRP A 206 7.38 -14.87 -16.60
C TRP A 206 6.04 -14.23 -16.99
N VAL A 207 6.10 -12.93 -17.33
CA VAL A 207 5.00 -12.15 -17.93
C VAL A 207 5.61 -11.20 -18.95
N PRO A 208 5.02 -11.02 -20.15
CA PRO A 208 5.50 -10.03 -21.10
C PRO A 208 5.52 -8.62 -20.49
N ALA A 209 6.65 -7.93 -20.56
CA ALA A 209 6.86 -6.58 -20.03
C ALA A 209 5.76 -5.59 -20.43
N SER A 210 5.42 -5.56 -21.73
CA SER A 210 4.39 -4.66 -22.27
C SER A 210 3.00 -4.95 -21.71
N ALA A 211 2.65 -6.23 -21.54
CA ALA A 211 1.38 -6.64 -20.94
C ALA A 211 1.32 -6.26 -19.46
N LEU A 212 2.41 -6.49 -18.71
CA LEU A 212 2.46 -6.15 -17.29
C LEU A 212 2.33 -4.63 -17.07
N ARG A 213 3.09 -3.83 -17.84
CA ARG A 213 3.02 -2.36 -17.79
C ARG A 213 1.63 -1.84 -18.15
N GLN A 214 0.93 -2.46 -19.10
CA GLN A 214 -0.47 -2.11 -19.43
C GLN A 214 -1.42 -2.41 -18.27
N VAL A 215 -1.28 -3.57 -17.63
CA VAL A 215 -2.08 -3.92 -16.44
C VAL A 215 -1.83 -2.92 -15.33
N TYR A 216 -0.56 -2.62 -15.01
CA TYR A 216 -0.19 -1.65 -13.97
C TYR A 216 -0.75 -0.26 -14.26
N LYS A 217 -0.59 0.23 -15.50
CA LYS A 217 -1.12 1.53 -15.93
C LYS A 217 -2.65 1.62 -15.78
N ARG A 218 -3.37 0.49 -15.87
CA ARG A 218 -4.83 0.42 -15.70
C ARG A 218 -5.24 0.26 -14.25
N GLU A 219 -4.66 -0.70 -13.52
CA GLU A 219 -5.13 -1.13 -12.22
C GLU A 219 -4.72 -0.16 -11.10
N TYR A 220 -3.52 0.42 -11.10
CA TYR A 220 -3.11 1.33 -10.02
C TYR A 220 -3.99 2.59 -9.89
N PRO A 221 -4.29 3.34 -10.98
CA PRO A 221 -5.20 4.48 -10.90
C PRO A 221 -6.61 4.07 -10.51
N LYS A 222 -7.07 2.91 -11.00
CA LYS A 222 -8.39 2.38 -10.68
C LYS A 222 -8.49 2.05 -9.19
N PHE A 223 -7.47 1.37 -8.63
CA PHE A 223 -7.36 1.08 -7.20
C PHE A 223 -7.47 2.35 -6.36
N LEU A 224 -6.59 3.35 -6.57
CA LEU A 224 -6.61 4.54 -5.71
C LEU A 224 -7.94 5.31 -5.80
N ARG A 225 -8.56 5.38 -6.98
CA ARG A 225 -9.90 5.99 -7.13
C ARG A 225 -10.99 5.21 -6.38
N GLN A 226 -11.06 3.90 -6.60
CA GLN A 226 -12.10 3.05 -5.98
C GLN A 226 -11.93 3.01 -4.46
N PHE A 227 -10.69 2.87 -3.97
CA PHE A 227 -10.39 2.86 -2.56
C PHE A 227 -10.71 4.21 -1.90
N SER A 228 -10.32 5.32 -2.51
CA SER A 228 -10.64 6.65 -1.97
C SER A 228 -12.15 6.90 -1.89
N ALA A 229 -12.90 6.53 -2.94
CA ALA A 229 -14.35 6.63 -2.94
C ALA A 229 -15.00 5.72 -1.89
N TYR A 230 -14.47 4.51 -1.69
CA TYR A 230 -14.92 3.58 -0.66
C TYR A 230 -14.74 4.16 0.74
N VAL A 231 -13.56 4.67 1.07
CA VAL A 231 -13.28 5.27 2.39
C VAL A 231 -14.21 6.45 2.64
N LEU A 232 -14.33 7.38 1.68
CA LEU A 232 -15.24 8.52 1.80
C LEU A 232 -16.67 8.10 2.12
N LYS A 233 -17.19 7.08 1.44
CA LYS A 233 -18.52 6.52 1.69
C LYS A 233 -18.63 5.94 3.11
N LYS A 234 -17.59 5.26 3.60
CA LYS A 234 -17.58 4.61 4.92
C LYS A 234 -17.49 5.59 6.09
N VAL A 235 -16.97 6.79 5.87
CA VAL A 235 -16.75 7.80 6.92
C VAL A 235 -17.72 8.97 6.89
N LYS A 236 -18.41 9.21 5.77
CA LYS A 236 -19.26 10.40 5.53
C LYS A 236 -20.10 10.88 6.73
N ASP A 237 -20.79 9.96 7.39
CA ASP A 237 -21.73 10.26 8.48
C ASP A 237 -21.21 9.87 9.87
N LYS A 238 -19.89 9.61 9.99
CA LYS A 238 -19.22 9.28 11.26
C LYS A 238 -18.52 10.52 11.83
N PRO A 239 -18.33 10.60 13.15
CA PRO A 239 -17.43 11.59 13.74
C PRO A 239 -16.06 11.53 13.07
N LEU A 240 -15.43 12.70 12.85
CA LEU A 240 -14.08 12.76 12.32
C LEU A 240 -13.12 12.10 13.33
N LYS A 241 -12.37 11.11 12.87
CA LYS A 241 -11.28 10.50 13.64
C LYS A 241 -9.95 11.06 13.13
N LEU A 242 -9.07 11.48 14.04
CA LEU A 242 -7.72 11.98 13.73
C LEU A 242 -6.68 11.08 14.40
#